data_AF-A0A843BVU4-F1
#
_entry.id   AF-A0A843BVU4-F1
#
_cell.length_a   1.000
_cell.length_b   1.000
_cell.length_c   1.000
_cell.angle_alpha   90.00
_cell.angle_beta   90.00
_cell.angle_gamma   90.00
#
_symmetry.space_group_name_H-M   'P 1'
#
loop_
_entity.id
_entity.type
_entity.pdbx_description
1 polymer ?
#
loop_
_entity_poly.entity_id
_entity_poly.type
_entity_poly.pdbx_seq_one_letter_code
_entity_poly.pdbx_strand_id
1 'polypeptide(L)'
;MEWIKTDPKRLKFAKTGWPRLKRYKLFSQINKIESCSKTICSKCGTSCEVPFKPDGNRPVFCSDCWKNNNPRRKSRSKTQAKFL
;
A
#
# COMPACT_ATOMS: atom_id res chain seq x y z
N MET A 1 26.71 12.70 4.45
CA MET A 1 25.40 12.18 4.95
C MET A 1 25.59 10.95 5.85
N GLU A 2 26.66 10.88 6.66
CA GLU A 2 26.87 9.75 7.57
C GLU A 2 25.96 9.82 8.80
N TRP A 3 25.59 11.04 9.22
CA TRP A 3 24.71 11.25 10.37
C TRP A 3 23.29 10.68 10.24
N ILE A 4 22.82 10.38 9.02
CA ILE A 4 21.53 9.71 8.79
C ILE A 4 21.66 8.20 9.03
N LYS A 5 22.84 7.62 8.79
CA LYS A 5 23.13 6.20 9.07
C LYS A 5 23.27 5.97 10.58
N THR A 6 23.77 6.96 11.31
CA THR A 6 23.89 6.89 12.77
C THR A 6 22.55 7.12 13.47
N ASP A 7 21.74 8.07 12.98
CA ASP A 7 20.42 8.38 13.55
C ASP A 7 19.31 8.46 12.48
N PRO A 8 18.61 7.34 12.19
CA PRO A 8 17.56 7.31 11.17
C PRO A 8 16.36 8.22 11.50
N LYS A 9 16.17 8.62 12.78
CA LYS A 9 15.11 9.56 13.21
C LYS A 9 15.32 10.99 12.72
N ARG A 10 16.56 11.38 12.37
CA ARG A 10 16.85 12.72 11.84
C ARG A 10 16.46 12.88 10.37
N LEU A 11 15.92 11.83 9.74
CA LEU A 11 15.35 11.85 8.39
C LEU A 11 14.32 12.97 8.17
N LYS A 12 13.56 13.35 9.22
CA LYS A 12 12.60 14.45 9.19
C LYS A 12 13.19 15.81 8.79
N PHE A 13 14.51 15.98 8.94
CA PHE A 13 15.23 17.23 8.65
C PHE A 13 16.03 17.19 7.34
N ALA A 14 15.98 16.08 6.59
CA ALA A 14 16.76 15.93 5.36
C ALA A 14 16.14 16.74 4.20
N LYS A 15 16.75 17.90 3.86
CA LYS A 15 16.29 18.84 2.81
C LYS A 15 16.19 18.25 1.39
N THR A 16 16.96 17.22 1.02
CA THR A 16 17.03 16.70 -0.37
C THR A 16 16.45 15.30 -0.57
N GLY A 17 15.72 14.77 0.41
CA GLY A 17 15.54 13.32 0.53
C GLY A 17 14.39 12.65 -0.22
N TRP A 18 13.39 13.40 -0.67
CA TRP A 18 12.06 12.81 -0.84
C TRP A 18 11.71 12.13 -2.18
N PRO A 19 12.57 12.17 -3.22
CA PRO A 19 12.46 11.22 -4.34
C PRO A 19 13.35 9.97 -4.19
N ARG A 20 14.57 10.09 -3.64
CA ARG A 20 15.55 8.97 -3.62
C ARG A 20 15.43 8.05 -2.41
N LEU A 21 15.00 8.54 -1.25
CA LEU A 21 15.01 7.74 -0.01
C LEU A 21 13.93 6.66 0.04
N LYS A 22 12.87 6.77 -0.78
CA LYS A 22 11.83 5.73 -0.96
C LYS A 22 12.40 4.39 -1.46
N ARG A 23 13.59 4.37 -2.06
CA ARG A 23 14.22 3.17 -2.63
C ARG A 23 15.08 2.38 -1.63
N TYR A 24 15.45 2.97 -0.49
CA TYR A 24 16.31 2.29 0.48
C TYR A 24 15.49 1.37 1.40
N LYS A 25 15.85 0.08 1.43
CA LYS A 25 15.23 -0.96 2.27
C LYS A 25 15.20 -0.62 3.77
N LEU A 26 16.14 0.21 4.27
CA LEU A 26 16.16 0.66 5.67
C LEU A 26 14.87 1.40 6.10
N PHE A 27 14.18 2.07 5.17
CA PHE A 27 12.93 2.80 5.46
C PHE A 27 11.66 1.96 5.24
N SER A 28 11.79 0.71 4.78
CA SER A 28 10.64 -0.18 4.58
C SER A 28 9.94 -0.54 5.90
N GLN A 29 10.68 -0.58 7.01
CA GLN A 29 10.20 -1.02 8.31
C GLN A 29 9.44 0.07 9.09
N ILE A 30 9.63 1.36 8.78
CA ILE A 30 8.91 2.47 9.43
C ILE A 30 7.43 2.50 8.98
N ASN A 31 7.12 1.87 7.85
CA ASN A 31 5.74 1.72 7.36
C ASN A 31 5.09 0.39 7.81
N LYS A 32 5.63 -0.30 8.83
CA LYS A 32 4.92 -1.43 9.44
C LYS A 32 3.74 -0.89 10.24
N ILE A 33 2.59 -0.92 9.61
CA ILE A 33 1.32 -0.52 10.20
C ILE A 33 1.00 -1.52 11.31
N GLU A 34 0.96 -1.06 12.57
CA GLU A 34 0.93 -1.90 13.76
C GLU A 34 -0.46 -2.50 14.07
N SER A 35 -1.51 -2.10 13.36
CA SER A 35 -2.88 -2.55 13.65
C SER A 35 -3.57 -3.16 12.42
N CYS A 36 -3.56 -4.49 12.32
CA CYS A 36 -4.47 -5.24 11.44
C CYS A 36 -5.81 -5.45 12.16
N SER A 37 -6.90 -4.99 11.56
CA SER A 37 -8.25 -5.22 12.06
C SER A 37 -8.96 -6.30 11.24
N LYS A 38 -9.65 -7.22 11.92
CA LYS A 38 -10.42 -8.29 11.28
C LYS A 38 -11.80 -7.76 10.89
N THR A 39 -12.12 -7.85 9.61
CA THR A 39 -13.37 -7.31 9.03
C THR A 39 -13.95 -8.27 8.00
N ILE A 40 -15.22 -8.08 7.64
CA ILE A 40 -15.91 -8.87 6.61
C ILE A 40 -15.99 -8.04 5.33
N CYS A 41 -15.62 -8.63 4.19
CA CYS A 41 -15.72 -7.96 2.90
C CYS A 41 -17.19 -7.72 2.53
N SER A 42 -17.57 -6.47 2.25
CA SER A 42 -18.94 -6.10 1.88
C SER A 42 -19.42 -6.67 0.54
N LYS A 43 -18.50 -7.18 -0.30
CA LYS A 43 -18.84 -7.74 -1.63
C LYS A 43 -18.93 -9.25 -1.67
N CYS A 44 -18.03 -9.97 -1.00
CA CYS A 44 -17.95 -11.43 -1.05
C CYS A 44 -18.20 -12.12 0.29
N GLY A 45 -18.35 -11.37 1.40
CA GLY A 45 -18.65 -11.93 2.71
C GLY A 45 -17.49 -12.68 3.38
N THR A 46 -16.30 -12.71 2.76
CA THR A 46 -15.13 -13.39 3.34
C THR A 46 -14.51 -12.56 4.46
N SER A 47 -13.96 -13.23 5.49
CA SER A 47 -13.18 -12.56 6.53
C SER A 47 -11.81 -12.13 5.99
N CYS A 48 -11.39 -10.90 6.31
CA CYS A 48 -10.16 -10.29 5.83
C CYS A 48 -9.52 -9.42 6.90
N GLU A 49 -8.20 -9.24 6.80
CA GLU A 49 -7.43 -8.35 7.66
C GLU A 49 -7.07 -7.08 6.90
N VAL A 50 -7.38 -5.92 7.50
CA VAL A 50 -7.08 -4.61 6.90
C VAL A 50 -6.22 -3.79 7.85
N PRO A 51 -5.22 -3.05 7.33
CA PRO A 51 -4.27 -2.30 8.17
C PRO A 51 -4.83 -0.96 8.68
N PHE A 52 -6.14 -0.74 8.58
CA PHE A 52 -6.81 0.48 9.01
C PHE A 52 -8.04 0.14 9.85
N LYS A 53 -8.51 1.09 10.65
CA LYS A 53 -9.76 0.94 11.39
C LYS A 53 -10.94 1.24 10.46
N PRO A 54 -11.94 0.35 10.32
CA PRO A 54 -13.12 0.64 9.52
C PRO A 54 -14.04 1.63 10.25
N ASP A 55 -14.45 2.70 9.56
CA ASP A 55 -15.32 3.76 10.12
C ASP A 55 -16.83 3.49 9.93
N GLY A 56 -17.21 2.35 9.34
CA GLY A 56 -18.60 1.96 9.07
C GLY A 56 -19.28 2.71 7.91
N ASN A 57 -18.89 3.95 7.64
CA ASN A 57 -19.42 4.75 6.52
C ASN A 57 -18.97 4.28 5.13
N ARG A 58 -17.83 3.59 5.04
CA ARG A 58 -17.24 3.13 3.76
C ARG A 58 -17.19 1.60 3.72
N PRO A 59 -17.59 0.95 2.61
CA PRO A 59 -17.53 -0.49 2.49
C PRO A 59 -16.07 -0.98 2.49
N VAL A 60 -15.83 -2.07 3.21
CA VAL A 60 -14.52 -2.71 3.27
C VAL A 60 -14.47 -3.81 2.21
N PHE A 61 -13.39 -3.84 1.45
CA PHE A 61 -13.18 -4.84 0.39
C PHE A 61 -11.91 -5.64 0.63
N CYS A 62 -11.98 -6.93 0.34
CA CYS A 62 -10.80 -7.79 0.27
C CYS A 62 -9.88 -7.38 -0.90
N SER A 63 -8.64 -7.83 -0.87
CA SER A 63 -7.63 -7.54 -1.90
C SER A 63 -8.12 -7.80 -3.33
N ASP A 64 -8.90 -8.86 -3.55
CA ASP A 64 -9.37 -9.24 -4.89
C ASP A 64 -10.59 -8.45 -5.33
N CYS A 65 -11.54 -8.21 -4.41
CA CYS A 65 -12.68 -7.33 -4.68
C CYS A 65 -12.22 -5.89 -4.95
N TRP A 66 -11.21 -5.40 -4.23
CA TRP A 66 -10.63 -4.08 -4.44
C TRP A 66 -9.98 -3.95 -5.83
N LYS A 67 -9.23 -4.96 -6.28
CA LYS A 67 -8.64 -5.00 -7.64
C LYS A 67 -9.73 -4.95 -8.72
N ASN A 68 -10.80 -5.72 -8.55
CA ASN A 68 -11.89 -5.81 -9.53
C ASN A 68 -12.82 -4.59 -9.53
N ASN A 69 -12.90 -3.86 -8.42
CA ASN A 69 -13.70 -2.65 -8.30
C ASN A 69 -13.00 -1.39 -8.82
N ASN A 70 -11.75 -1.48 -9.28
CA ASN A 70 -11.01 -0.33 -9.80
C ASN A 70 -11.26 -0.15 -11.31
N PRO A 71 -12.11 0.80 -11.75
CA PRO A 71 -12.43 0.99 -13.16
C PRO A 71 -11.19 1.38 -13.98
N ARG A 72 -10.19 2.03 -13.37
CA ARG A 72 -8.94 2.44 -14.04
C ARG A 72 -8.06 1.25 -14.47
N ARG A 73 -8.29 0.05 -13.93
CA ARG A 73 -7.53 -1.15 -14.30
C ARG A 73 -8.20 -1.98 -15.39
N LYS A 74 -9.51 -1.81 -15.61
CA LYS A 74 -10.28 -2.58 -16.61
C LYS A 74 -9.94 -2.21 -18.05
N SER A 75 -9.41 -1.01 -18.30
CA SER A 75 -9.06 -0.54 -19.66
C SER A 75 -7.73 -1.09 -20.20
N ARG A 76 -6.96 -1.84 -19.40
CA ARG A 76 -5.59 -2.27 -19.76
C ARG A 76 -5.47 -3.69 -20.35
N SER A 77 -6.57 -4.32 -20.71
CA SER A 77 -6.58 -5.68 -21.30
C SER A 77 -7.02 -5.67 -22.77
N LYS A 78 -6.23 -5.04 -23.65
CA LYS A 78 -6.26 -5.34 -25.09
C LYS A 78 -5.00 -4.86 -25.80
N THR A 79 -3.89 -5.53 -25.52
CA THR A 79 -2.84 -5.69 -26.52
C THR A 79 -2.39 -7.13 -26.45
N GLN A 80 -3.15 -8.01 -27.11
CA GLN A 80 -2.68 -9.36 -27.39
C GLN A 80 -1.46 -9.22 -28.30
N ALA A 81 -0.27 -9.37 -27.73
CA ALA A 81 0.91 -9.69 -28.53
C ALA A 81 0.71 -11.12 -29.05
N LYS A 82 0.00 -11.26 -30.18
CA LYS A 82 0.18 -12.40 -31.08
C LYS A 82 1.51 -12.18 -31.77
N PHE A 83 2.58 -12.72 -31.19
CA PHE A 83 3.75 -13.07 -31.97
C PHE A 83 3.37 -14.36 -32.71
N LEU A 84 2.97 -14.22 -33.98
CA LEU A 84 3.15 -15.25 -35.00
C LEU A 84 4.47 -14.92 -35.70
#